data_AF-A0A969X477-F1
#
_entry.id   AF-A0A969X477-F1
#
_cell.length_a   1.000
_cell.length_b   1.000
_cell.length_c   1.000
_cell.angle_alpha   90.00
_cell.angle_beta   90.00
_cell.angle_gamma   90.00
#
_symmetry.space_group_name_H-M   'P 1'
#
loop_
_entity.id
_entity.type
_entity.pdbx_description
1 polymer ?
#
loop_
_entity_poly.entity_id
_entity_poly.type
_entity_poly.pdbx_seq_one_letter_code
_entity_poly.pdbx_strand_id
1 'polypeptide(L)'
;MKNKYLILAILLLQTSLINTVFCQNSATNSGGQVVSVQPKIMVIPYTKEGEDLRIVLENDENKRIAIAKIKEAFDSRGFTTVDFVAKLKAAKDNNVFTSDNQTDIKSQIIQMSGADVYVQAEVIVEKGQSGNSVKLILTAYEASTGNSLSNKVGESGKFYTEDFNKLASKAVESCVEDFLNIMQIKFTDIVNNGKSVIVDISFDAGSQYKMSSEIGSDGLPLSDQIEMWMEKNAFKNNYHIQGTTDLKMIFDDVKIPLKDQATGNNYNPNKFALELFKFFKGLGLQPGKDVKGSTIYITIK
;
A
#
# COMPACT_ATOMS: atom_id res chain seq x y z
N MET A 1 33.25 -25.42 65.33
CA MET A 1 33.07 -24.98 63.93
C MET A 1 31.83 -25.65 63.30
N LYS A 2 30.61 -25.35 63.77
CA LYS A 2 29.36 -25.84 63.15
C LYS A 2 28.22 -24.81 63.06
N ASN A 3 28.36 -23.62 63.67
CA ASN A 3 27.32 -22.57 63.67
C ASN A 3 27.59 -21.37 62.75
N LYS A 4 28.66 -21.37 61.94
CA LYS A 4 28.92 -20.27 60.98
C LYS A 4 28.29 -20.49 59.59
N TYR A 5 27.84 -21.71 59.27
CA TYR A 5 27.24 -22.01 57.96
C TYR A 5 25.71 -21.88 57.92
N LEU A 6 25.04 -21.81 59.08
CA LEU A 6 23.58 -21.66 59.14
C LEU A 6 23.13 -20.21 58.96
N ILE A 7 23.94 -19.23 59.39
CA ILE A 7 23.64 -17.80 59.23
C ILE A 7 23.92 -17.33 57.79
N LEU A 8 24.85 -17.98 57.08
CA LEU A 8 25.13 -17.66 55.67
C LEU A 8 24.04 -18.18 54.71
N ALA A 9 23.32 -19.24 55.09
CA ALA A 9 22.24 -19.81 54.29
C ALA A 9 20.93 -19.00 54.36
N ILE A 10 20.70 -18.26 55.45
CA ILE A 10 19.49 -17.44 55.61
C ILE A 10 19.63 -16.07 54.93
N LEU A 11 20.86 -15.56 54.78
CA LEU A 11 21.11 -14.28 54.09
C LEU A 11 21.05 -14.39 52.55
N LEU A 12 21.14 -15.60 52.00
CA LEU A 12 21.06 -15.85 50.55
C LEU A 12 19.64 -16.17 50.05
N LEU A 13 18.65 -16.28 50.95
CA LEU A 13 17.25 -16.57 50.59
C LEU A 13 16.31 -15.36 50.64
N GLN A 14 16.80 -14.14 50.93
CA GLN A 14 15.97 -12.93 51.05
C GLN A 14 16.23 -11.85 49.99
N THR A 15 17.07 -12.10 48.98
CA THR A 15 17.27 -11.14 47.87
C THR A 15 16.26 -11.30 46.72
N SER A 16 15.27 -12.18 46.88
CA SER A 16 14.14 -12.30 45.96
C SER A 16 12.94 -11.49 46.46
N LEU A 17 13.00 -10.16 46.38
CA LEU A 17 11.83 -9.27 46.32
C LEU A 17 12.35 -7.83 46.13
N ILE A 18 11.72 -7.10 45.20
CA ILE A 18 12.05 -5.74 44.74
C ILE A 18 13.04 -5.73 43.56
N ASN A 19 12.56 -6.16 42.39
CA ASN A 19 12.83 -5.41 41.17
C ASN A 19 11.50 -4.91 40.62
N THR A 20 11.46 -3.59 40.47
CA THR A 20 10.38 -2.78 39.96
C THR A 20 9.94 -3.22 38.56
N VAL A 21 8.64 -3.16 38.37
CA VAL A 21 7.91 -3.23 37.11
C VAL A 21 8.59 -2.34 36.06
N PHE A 22 9.26 -2.98 35.10
CA PHE A 22 9.26 -2.48 33.74
C PHE A 22 8.36 -3.42 32.95
N CYS A 23 7.20 -2.91 32.53
CA CYS A 23 6.40 -3.53 31.49
C CYS A 23 7.29 -3.72 30.26
N GLN A 24 7.82 -4.92 30.07
CA GLN A 24 8.27 -5.35 28.76
C GLN A 24 7.00 -5.58 27.94
N ASN A 25 6.73 -4.65 27.02
CA ASN A 25 5.81 -4.87 25.92
C ASN A 25 6.14 -6.23 25.29
N SER A 26 5.28 -7.22 25.50
CA SER A 26 5.29 -8.46 24.74
C SER A 26 4.72 -8.15 23.35
N ALA A 27 5.50 -7.43 22.54
CA ALA A 27 5.12 -7.06 21.18
C ALA A 27 6.34 -6.95 20.25
N THR A 28 7.31 -7.85 20.37
CA THR A 28 8.32 -8.11 19.30
C THR A 28 8.87 -9.54 19.41
N ASN A 29 8.01 -10.54 19.61
CA ASN A 29 8.38 -11.93 19.29
C ASN A 29 7.67 -12.34 18.00
N SER A 30 8.17 -11.82 16.87
CA SER A 30 7.97 -12.48 15.58
C SER A 30 8.83 -13.74 15.58
N GLY A 31 8.38 -14.77 16.29
CA GLY A 31 8.97 -16.09 16.29
C GLY A 31 8.97 -16.65 14.88
N GLY A 32 10.07 -16.42 14.17
CA GLY A 32 10.60 -17.29 13.13
C GLY A 32 9.61 -17.79 12.07
N GLN A 33 8.82 -16.91 11.47
CA GLN A 33 8.43 -17.00 10.05
C GLN A 33 8.01 -15.60 9.61
N VAL A 34 8.94 -14.84 9.02
CA VAL A 34 8.56 -13.73 8.16
C VAL A 34 7.87 -14.39 6.97
N VAL A 35 6.55 -14.58 7.05
CA VAL A 35 5.75 -14.74 5.83
C VAL A 35 5.89 -13.40 5.14
N SER A 36 6.89 -13.27 4.26
CA SER A 36 7.06 -12.07 3.46
C SER A 36 5.78 -11.93 2.66
N VAL A 37 4.91 -11.01 3.06
CA VAL A 37 3.73 -10.66 2.29
C VAL A 37 4.27 -9.96 1.06
N GLN A 38 4.47 -10.73 -0.01
CA GLN A 38 4.90 -10.18 -1.28
C GLN A 38 3.67 -9.57 -1.96
N PRO A 39 3.76 -8.31 -2.40
CA PRO A 39 2.66 -7.64 -3.08
C PRO A 39 2.41 -8.28 -4.43
N LYS A 40 1.14 -8.27 -4.84
CA LYS A 40 0.74 -8.72 -6.17
C LYS A 40 0.90 -7.58 -7.16
N ILE A 41 1.66 -7.81 -8.23
CA ILE A 41 2.07 -6.78 -9.20
C ILE A 41 1.29 -6.95 -10.50
N MET A 42 0.85 -5.86 -11.11
CA MET A 42 0.32 -5.85 -12.48
C MET A 42 1.14 -4.89 -13.35
N VAL A 43 1.60 -5.33 -14.53
CA VAL A 43 2.27 -4.45 -15.48
C VAL A 43 1.28 -4.00 -16.56
N ILE A 44 1.19 -2.69 -16.81
CA ILE A 44 0.25 -2.08 -17.76
C ILE A 44 0.99 -1.15 -18.74
N PRO A 45 0.50 -0.98 -19.97
CA PRO A 45 1.04 0.02 -20.88
C PRO A 45 0.70 1.44 -20.40
N TYR A 46 1.54 2.41 -20.78
CA TYR A 46 1.12 3.80 -20.85
C TYR A 46 0.17 4.01 -22.04
N THR A 47 -0.86 4.82 -21.81
CA THR A 47 -1.82 5.28 -22.82
C THR A 47 -2.04 6.77 -22.62
N LYS A 48 -2.12 7.51 -23.72
CA LYS A 48 -2.51 8.92 -23.64
C LYS A 48 -3.99 9.01 -23.25
N GLU A 49 -4.39 10.16 -22.75
CA GLU A 49 -5.80 10.44 -22.49
C GLU A 49 -6.60 10.32 -23.80
N GLY A 50 -7.69 9.54 -23.77
CA GLY A 50 -8.52 9.25 -24.95
C GLY A 50 -8.02 8.10 -25.85
N GLU A 51 -6.88 7.47 -25.54
CA GLU A 51 -6.46 6.25 -26.23
C GLU A 51 -7.03 4.98 -25.59
N ASP A 52 -7.62 4.12 -26.42
CA ASP A 52 -8.13 2.82 -25.98
C ASP A 52 -6.98 1.86 -25.67
N LEU A 53 -6.89 1.44 -24.40
CA LEU A 53 -5.91 0.45 -23.91
C LEU A 53 -5.84 -0.82 -24.77
N ARG A 54 -6.96 -1.24 -25.36
CA ARG A 54 -7.03 -2.41 -26.26
C ARG A 54 -6.30 -2.14 -27.55
N ILE A 55 -6.60 -1.01 -28.19
CA ILE A 55 -5.98 -0.59 -29.45
C ILE A 55 -4.47 -0.42 -29.26
N VAL A 56 -4.06 0.18 -28.14
CA VAL A 56 -2.63 0.39 -27.83
C VAL A 56 -1.87 -0.93 -27.70
N LEU A 57 -2.48 -1.97 -27.12
CA LEU A 57 -1.83 -3.27 -26.98
C LEU A 57 -1.92 -4.15 -28.21
N GLU A 58 -3.05 -4.17 -28.92
CA GLU A 58 -3.23 -5.02 -30.09
C GLU A 58 -2.36 -4.56 -31.27
N ASN A 59 -2.15 -3.25 -31.40
CA ASN A 59 -1.42 -2.68 -32.54
C ASN A 59 0.08 -2.46 -32.32
N ASP A 60 0.59 -2.63 -31.09
CA ASP A 60 2.00 -2.35 -30.77
C ASP A 60 2.69 -3.55 -30.12
N GLU A 61 3.40 -4.32 -30.95
CA GLU A 61 4.20 -5.46 -30.49
C GLU A 61 5.33 -5.08 -29.54
N ASN A 62 5.93 -3.90 -29.69
CA ASN A 62 7.03 -3.45 -28.84
C ASN A 62 6.55 -3.25 -27.39
N LYS A 63 5.35 -2.67 -27.22
CA LYS A 63 4.72 -2.52 -25.90
C LYS A 63 4.44 -3.89 -25.27
N ARG A 64 3.92 -4.85 -26.04
CA ARG A 64 3.67 -6.21 -25.53
C ARG A 64 4.94 -6.90 -25.06
N ILE A 65 6.02 -6.78 -25.82
CA ILE A 65 7.32 -7.36 -25.47
C ILE A 65 7.91 -6.69 -24.23
N ALA A 66 7.86 -5.36 -24.14
CA ALA A 66 8.32 -4.64 -22.96
C ALA A 66 7.56 -5.09 -21.70
N ILE A 67 6.22 -5.16 -21.76
CA ILE A 67 5.38 -5.62 -20.65
C ILE A 67 5.73 -7.06 -20.25
N ALA A 68 5.86 -7.96 -21.24
CA ALA A 68 6.22 -9.35 -20.97
C ALA A 68 7.60 -9.47 -20.29
N LYS A 69 8.59 -8.70 -20.75
CA LYS A 69 9.93 -8.68 -20.14
C LYS A 69 9.96 -8.10 -18.73
N ILE A 70 9.20 -7.04 -18.46
CA ILE A 70 9.08 -6.46 -17.10
C ILE A 70 8.41 -7.48 -16.17
N LYS A 71 7.35 -8.15 -16.64
CA LYS A 71 6.65 -9.20 -15.89
C LYS A 71 7.59 -10.37 -15.58
N GLU A 72 8.35 -10.84 -16.57
CA GLU A 72 9.36 -11.89 -16.40
C GLU A 72 10.41 -11.51 -15.34
N ALA A 73 10.83 -10.24 -15.29
CA ALA A 73 11.76 -9.75 -14.29
C ALA A 73 11.17 -9.70 -12.87
N PHE A 74 9.85 -9.46 -12.73
CA PHE A 74 9.16 -9.61 -11.45
C PHE A 74 9.03 -11.08 -11.05
N ASP A 75 8.61 -11.95 -11.98
CA ASP A 75 8.46 -13.38 -11.75
C ASP A 75 9.79 -14.03 -11.34
N SER A 76 10.91 -13.63 -11.96
CA SER A 76 12.25 -14.14 -11.64
C SER A 76 12.72 -13.76 -10.24
N ARG A 77 12.17 -12.69 -9.65
CA ARG A 77 12.39 -12.27 -8.26
C ARG A 77 11.34 -12.82 -7.28
N GLY A 78 10.46 -13.69 -7.75
CA GLY A 78 9.48 -14.40 -6.93
C GLY A 78 8.17 -13.65 -6.70
N PHE A 79 8.00 -12.44 -7.24
CA PHE A 79 6.75 -11.69 -7.10
C PHE A 79 5.59 -12.41 -7.78
N THR A 80 4.40 -12.31 -7.18
CA THR A 80 3.19 -12.76 -7.86
C THR A 80 2.76 -11.70 -8.86
N THR A 81 2.75 -12.03 -10.15
CA THR A 81 2.26 -11.12 -11.19
C THR A 81 0.84 -11.45 -11.65
N VAL A 82 0.07 -10.42 -11.98
CA VAL A 82 -1.21 -10.54 -12.69
C VAL A 82 -1.03 -10.10 -14.13
N ASP A 83 -1.48 -10.96 -15.03
CA ASP A 83 -1.45 -10.67 -16.45
C ASP A 83 -2.54 -9.67 -16.85
N PHE A 84 -2.11 -8.46 -17.23
CA PHE A 84 -3.01 -7.41 -17.68
C PHE A 84 -3.77 -7.79 -18.95
N VAL A 85 -3.11 -8.43 -19.93
CA VAL A 85 -3.73 -8.81 -21.21
C VAL A 85 -4.83 -9.84 -20.98
N ALA A 86 -4.57 -10.84 -20.11
CA ALA A 86 -5.57 -11.83 -19.75
C ALA A 86 -6.77 -11.21 -19.01
N LYS A 87 -6.53 -10.26 -18.09
CA LYS A 87 -7.59 -9.56 -17.35
C LYS A 87 -8.43 -8.65 -18.25
N LEU A 88 -7.78 -7.92 -19.17
CA LEU A 88 -8.45 -7.10 -20.18
C LEU A 88 -9.37 -7.96 -21.06
N LYS A 89 -8.90 -9.14 -21.49
CA LYS A 89 -9.71 -10.09 -22.27
C LYS A 89 -10.89 -10.64 -21.47
N ALA A 90 -10.68 -11.07 -20.23
CA ALA A 90 -11.75 -11.58 -19.38
C ALA A 90 -12.81 -10.51 -19.06
N ALA A 91 -12.41 -9.26 -18.85
CA ALA A 91 -13.34 -8.15 -18.65
C ALA A 91 -14.19 -7.89 -19.90
N LYS A 92 -13.61 -8.09 -21.10
CA LYS A 92 -14.33 -7.98 -22.38
C LYS A 92 -15.40 -9.06 -22.52
N ASP A 93 -15.03 -10.31 -22.26
CA ASP A 93 -15.93 -11.45 -22.42
C ASP A 93 -17.14 -11.38 -21.46
N ASN A 94 -16.98 -10.69 -20.32
CA ASN A 94 -18.02 -10.50 -19.31
C ASN A 94 -18.92 -9.27 -19.52
N ASN A 95 -18.82 -8.56 -20.67
CA ASN A 95 -19.58 -7.33 -20.95
C ASN A 95 -19.49 -6.26 -19.84
N VAL A 96 -18.39 -6.23 -19.07
CA VAL A 96 -18.15 -5.22 -18.02
C VAL A 96 -17.98 -3.83 -18.64
N PHE A 97 -17.75 -3.75 -19.95
CA PHE A 97 -17.57 -2.53 -20.70
C PHE A 97 -18.86 -2.04 -21.37
N THR A 98 -19.83 -1.55 -20.59
CA THR A 98 -20.91 -0.71 -21.12
C THR A 98 -20.43 0.74 -21.20
N SER A 99 -19.75 1.05 -22.31
CA SER A 99 -19.47 2.34 -22.99
C SER A 99 -19.04 3.62 -22.25
N ASP A 100 -18.05 4.27 -22.88
CA ASP A 100 -17.71 5.71 -22.95
C ASP A 100 -16.60 6.34 -22.09
N ASN A 101 -16.15 5.73 -20.99
CA ASN A 101 -15.02 6.29 -20.20
C ASN A 101 -13.81 5.35 -20.15
N GLN A 102 -12.81 5.59 -20.99
CA GLN A 102 -11.57 4.81 -21.03
C GLN A 102 -10.69 4.96 -19.78
N THR A 103 -10.75 6.10 -19.10
CA THR A 103 -10.13 6.33 -17.79
C THR A 103 -10.71 5.40 -16.71
N ASP A 104 -11.98 5.02 -16.86
CA ASP A 104 -12.65 4.09 -15.97
C ASP A 104 -12.14 2.66 -16.21
N ILE A 105 -11.86 2.29 -17.47
CA ILE A 105 -11.37 0.94 -17.82
C ILE A 105 -10.02 0.62 -17.15
N LYS A 106 -9.07 1.56 -17.12
CA LYS A 106 -7.77 1.36 -16.44
C LYS A 106 -7.98 1.05 -14.96
N SER A 107 -8.78 1.89 -14.30
CA SER A 107 -9.09 1.77 -12.86
C SER A 107 -9.87 0.50 -12.56
N GLN A 108 -10.85 0.16 -13.39
CA GLN A 108 -11.65 -1.07 -13.28
C GLN A 108 -10.78 -2.32 -13.42
N ILE A 109 -9.86 -2.37 -14.39
CA ILE A 109 -9.00 -3.55 -14.58
C ILE A 109 -8.05 -3.72 -13.39
N ILE A 110 -7.44 -2.63 -12.91
CA ILE A 110 -6.60 -2.65 -11.71
C ILE A 110 -7.41 -3.15 -10.51
N GLN A 111 -8.63 -2.65 -10.31
CA GLN A 111 -9.51 -3.11 -9.24
C GLN A 111 -9.90 -4.59 -9.38
N MET A 112 -10.33 -5.04 -10.56
CA MET A 112 -10.67 -6.44 -10.87
C MET A 112 -9.47 -7.39 -10.77
N SER A 113 -8.25 -6.87 -10.91
CA SER A 113 -7.03 -7.65 -10.79
C SER A 113 -6.73 -8.08 -9.35
N GLY A 114 -7.13 -7.25 -8.38
CA GLY A 114 -6.69 -7.38 -6.99
C GLY A 114 -5.17 -7.34 -6.87
N ALA A 115 -4.50 -6.53 -7.70
CA ALA A 115 -3.09 -6.20 -7.58
C ALA A 115 -2.92 -5.12 -6.49
N ASP A 116 -1.89 -5.26 -5.68
CA ASP A 116 -1.52 -4.26 -4.66
C ASP A 116 -0.74 -3.10 -5.31
N VAL A 117 -0.03 -3.39 -6.41
CA VAL A 117 0.79 -2.44 -7.15
C VAL A 117 0.57 -2.62 -8.64
N TYR A 118 0.50 -1.53 -9.38
CA TYR A 118 0.61 -1.57 -10.83
C TYR A 118 1.85 -0.81 -11.32
N VAL A 119 2.48 -1.34 -12.35
CA VAL A 119 3.66 -0.77 -13.00
C VAL A 119 3.27 -0.32 -14.40
N GLN A 120 3.35 0.98 -14.65
CA GLN A 120 3.12 1.56 -15.96
C GLN A 120 4.42 1.55 -16.76
N ALA A 121 4.36 1.04 -17.99
CA ALA A 121 5.47 0.99 -18.92
C ALA A 121 5.16 1.84 -20.17
N GLU A 122 5.94 2.91 -20.36
CA GLU A 122 5.88 3.75 -21.55
C GLU A 122 7.04 3.42 -22.48
N VAL A 123 6.73 2.98 -23.71
CA VAL A 123 7.71 2.63 -24.74
C VAL A 123 7.70 3.72 -25.80
N ILE A 124 8.84 4.37 -26.00
CA ILE A 124 9.03 5.47 -26.95
C ILE A 124 10.04 5.02 -28.01
N VAL A 125 9.57 4.87 -29.25
CA VAL A 125 10.41 4.52 -30.40
C VAL A 125 10.96 5.79 -31.03
N GLU A 126 12.28 5.88 -31.12
CA GLU A 126 12.99 6.99 -31.75
C GLU A 126 13.72 6.50 -33.01
N LYS A 127 13.35 7.07 -34.16
CA LYS A 127 14.04 6.82 -35.44
C LYS A 127 14.96 7.98 -35.77
N GLY A 128 16.18 7.70 -36.23
CA GLY A 128 17.15 8.75 -36.50
C GLY A 128 18.22 8.36 -37.50
N GLN A 129 18.85 9.37 -38.11
CA GLN A 129 19.96 9.17 -39.05
C GLN A 129 21.21 8.56 -38.40
N SER A 130 21.37 8.72 -37.08
CA SER A 130 22.45 8.13 -36.27
C SER A 130 22.09 6.77 -35.67
N GLY A 131 21.05 6.12 -36.21
CA GLY A 131 20.48 4.88 -35.68
C GLY A 131 19.17 5.10 -34.94
N ASN A 132 18.49 3.98 -34.70
CA ASN A 132 17.22 3.89 -34.01
C ASN A 132 17.43 3.51 -32.54
N SER A 133 16.53 3.95 -31.66
CA SER A 133 16.54 3.64 -30.23
C SER A 133 15.13 3.45 -29.69
N VAL A 134 15.03 2.80 -28.55
CA VAL A 134 13.83 2.74 -27.72
C VAL A 134 14.16 3.30 -26.34
N LYS A 135 13.33 4.22 -25.87
CA LYS A 135 13.32 4.66 -24.47
C LYS A 135 12.16 4.01 -23.75
N LEU A 136 12.37 3.66 -22.50
CA LEU A 136 11.39 3.06 -21.61
C LEU A 136 11.26 3.93 -20.37
N ILE A 137 10.03 4.29 -19.99
CA ILE A 137 9.76 4.90 -18.69
C ILE A 137 8.93 3.90 -17.87
N LEU A 138 9.45 3.52 -16.70
CA LEU A 138 8.78 2.65 -15.74
C LEU A 138 8.36 3.47 -14.54
N THR A 139 7.08 3.37 -14.17
CA THR A 139 6.58 3.94 -12.91
C THR A 139 5.69 2.95 -12.18
N ALA A 140 6.03 2.63 -10.93
CA ALA A 140 5.23 1.79 -10.04
C ALA A 140 4.37 2.64 -9.13
N TYR A 141 3.11 2.25 -8.97
CA TYR A 141 2.14 2.90 -8.10
C TYR A 141 1.49 1.87 -7.18
N GLU A 142 1.28 2.25 -5.92
CA GLU A 142 0.37 1.52 -5.04
C GLU A 142 -1.06 1.66 -5.56
N ALA A 143 -1.72 0.54 -5.86
CA ALA A 143 -3.02 0.54 -6.53
C ALA A 143 -4.12 1.23 -5.72
N SER A 144 -3.98 1.26 -4.40
CA SER A 144 -5.01 1.77 -3.49
C SER A 144 -4.93 3.25 -3.17
N THR A 145 -3.75 3.87 -3.30
CA THR A 145 -3.49 5.27 -2.94
C THR A 145 -3.01 6.10 -4.13
N GLY A 146 -2.50 5.47 -5.19
CA GLY A 146 -1.83 6.15 -6.28
C GLY A 146 -0.42 6.63 -5.94
N ASN A 147 0.12 6.28 -4.76
CA ASN A 147 1.46 6.69 -4.35
C ASN A 147 2.52 6.04 -5.24
N SER A 148 3.46 6.85 -5.74
CA SER A 148 4.60 6.35 -6.52
C SER A 148 5.58 5.59 -5.62
N LEU A 149 5.87 4.34 -5.99
CA LEU A 149 6.82 3.48 -5.28
C LEU A 149 8.22 3.56 -5.90
N SER A 150 8.31 3.53 -7.23
CA SER A 150 9.57 3.57 -7.96
C SER A 150 9.37 4.17 -9.35
N ASN A 151 10.38 4.88 -9.85
CA ASN A 151 10.45 5.32 -11.24
C ASN A 151 11.85 5.09 -11.80
N LYS A 152 11.94 4.70 -13.08
CA LYS A 152 13.19 4.52 -13.83
C LYS A 152 13.00 4.85 -15.30
N VAL A 153 14.06 5.33 -15.92
CA VAL A 153 14.17 5.47 -17.38
C VAL A 153 15.23 4.48 -17.86
N GLY A 154 14.88 3.72 -18.88
CA GLY A 154 15.79 2.82 -19.58
C GLY A 154 15.95 3.24 -21.04
N GLU A 155 17.11 2.95 -21.62
CA GLU A 155 17.39 3.25 -23.01
C GLU A 155 18.09 2.06 -23.65
N SER A 156 17.67 1.72 -24.87
CA SER A 156 18.32 0.63 -25.60
C SER A 156 19.76 0.98 -25.97
N GLY A 157 20.08 2.26 -26.14
CA GLY A 157 21.19 2.76 -26.96
C GLY A 157 20.77 2.89 -28.43
N LYS A 158 21.58 3.57 -29.25
CA LYS A 158 21.32 3.77 -30.69
C LYS A 158 21.96 2.67 -31.53
N PHE A 159 21.19 2.07 -32.43
CA PHE A 159 21.67 1.03 -33.35
C PHE A 159 21.08 1.21 -34.75
N TYR A 160 21.85 0.85 -35.77
CA TYR A 160 21.37 0.77 -37.15
C TYR A 160 20.57 -0.53 -37.36
N THR A 161 19.37 -0.59 -36.77
CA THR A 161 18.45 -1.74 -36.87
C THR A 161 17.00 -1.27 -36.83
N GLU A 162 16.09 -2.03 -37.44
CA GLU A 162 14.64 -1.83 -37.34
C GLU A 162 13.97 -2.86 -36.42
N ASP A 163 14.77 -3.71 -35.75
CA ASP A 163 14.27 -4.65 -34.74
C ASP A 163 13.96 -3.92 -33.42
N PHE A 164 12.85 -3.18 -33.42
CA PHE A 164 12.37 -2.42 -32.26
C PHE A 164 11.99 -3.32 -31.08
N ASN A 165 11.62 -4.58 -31.35
CA ASN A 165 11.34 -5.60 -30.34
C ASN A 165 12.58 -5.89 -29.49
N LYS A 166 13.74 -6.05 -30.14
CA LYS A 166 15.03 -6.23 -29.46
C LYS A 166 15.51 -4.95 -28.78
N LEU A 167 15.27 -3.79 -29.38
CA LEU A 167 15.58 -2.50 -28.74
C LEU A 167 14.74 -2.28 -27.47
N ALA A 168 13.44 -2.60 -27.49
CA ALA A 168 12.57 -2.54 -26.32
C ALA A 168 13.06 -3.47 -25.21
N SER A 169 13.48 -4.69 -25.54
CA SER A 169 14.07 -5.62 -24.58
C SER A 169 15.33 -5.04 -23.94
N LYS A 170 16.22 -4.44 -24.74
CA LYS A 170 17.44 -3.76 -24.23
C LYS A 170 17.13 -2.59 -23.31
N ALA A 171 16.10 -1.80 -23.61
CA ALA A 171 15.68 -0.69 -22.76
C ALA A 171 15.12 -1.16 -21.40
N VAL A 172 14.43 -2.31 -21.37
CA VAL A 172 14.03 -2.95 -20.11
C VAL A 172 15.26 -3.42 -19.34
N GLU A 173 16.15 -4.19 -19.97
CA GLU A 173 17.38 -4.72 -19.38
C GLU A 173 18.26 -3.62 -18.77
N SER A 174 18.28 -2.42 -19.38
CA SER A 174 19.12 -1.32 -18.92
C SER A 174 18.68 -0.70 -17.59
N CYS A 175 17.45 -0.94 -17.12
CA CYS A 175 16.91 -0.26 -15.93
C CYS A 175 16.13 -1.17 -14.96
N VAL A 176 15.72 -2.37 -15.38
CA VAL A 176 14.81 -3.23 -14.60
C VAL A 176 15.42 -3.71 -13.28
N GLU A 177 16.71 -4.01 -13.23
CA GLU A 177 17.37 -4.46 -12.00
C GLU A 177 17.35 -3.38 -10.91
N ASP A 178 17.71 -2.14 -11.27
CA ASP A 178 17.66 -0.98 -10.37
C ASP A 178 16.22 -0.64 -9.97
N PHE A 179 15.28 -0.78 -10.90
CA PHE A 179 13.86 -0.61 -10.63
C PHE A 179 13.37 -1.59 -9.55
N LEU A 180 13.69 -2.88 -9.72
CA LEU A 180 13.31 -3.94 -8.80
C LEU A 180 14.00 -3.83 -7.44
N ASN A 181 15.25 -3.34 -7.40
CA ASN A 181 15.96 -3.08 -6.14
C ASN A 181 15.25 -2.01 -5.29
N ILE A 182 14.82 -0.91 -5.92
CA ILE A 182 14.06 0.14 -5.23
C ILE A 182 12.70 -0.39 -4.78
N MET A 183 12.02 -1.15 -5.64
CA MET A 183 10.75 -1.78 -5.28
C MET A 183 10.89 -2.67 -4.05
N GLN A 184 11.93 -3.51 -3.99
CA GLN A 184 12.19 -4.35 -2.83
C GLN A 184 12.43 -3.52 -1.56
N ILE A 185 13.18 -2.43 -1.63
CA ILE A 185 13.39 -1.51 -0.50
C ILE A 185 12.05 -0.95 0.00
N LYS A 186 11.19 -0.50 -0.91
CA LYS A 186 9.86 0.03 -0.57
C LYS A 186 8.94 -1.03 0.03
N PHE A 187 8.97 -2.26 -0.47
CA PHE A 187 8.16 -3.34 0.10
C PHE A 187 8.66 -3.78 1.47
N THR A 188 9.98 -3.85 1.66
CA THR A 188 10.56 -4.08 2.97
C THR A 188 10.17 -2.99 3.96
N ASP A 189 10.15 -1.73 3.52
CA ASP A 189 9.66 -0.61 4.32
C ASP A 189 8.18 -0.78 4.70
N ILE A 190 7.30 -1.13 3.75
CA ILE A 190 5.87 -1.38 4.01
C ILE A 190 5.67 -2.55 4.99
N VAL A 191 6.44 -3.63 4.86
CA VAL A 191 6.37 -4.77 5.79
C VAL A 191 6.80 -4.34 7.20
N ASN A 192 7.87 -3.55 7.30
CA ASN A 192 8.45 -3.16 8.58
C ASN A 192 7.69 -2.02 9.26
N ASN A 193 7.17 -1.07 8.49
CA ASN A 193 6.62 0.21 8.97
C ASN A 193 5.12 0.37 8.67
N GLY A 194 4.49 -0.64 8.08
CA GLY A 194 3.08 -0.64 7.75
C GLY A 194 2.79 -0.01 6.39
N LYS A 195 1.58 -0.27 5.91
CA LYS A 195 1.05 0.38 4.70
C LYS A 195 0.19 1.59 5.08
N SER A 196 0.09 2.53 4.16
CA SER A 196 -0.71 3.75 4.32
C SER A 196 -2.18 3.52 4.04
N VAL A 197 -3.03 4.13 4.86
CA VAL A 197 -4.45 4.35 4.57
C VAL A 197 -4.81 5.80 4.79
N ILE A 198 -5.83 6.27 4.07
CA ILE A 198 -6.44 7.58 4.27
C ILE A 198 -7.67 7.38 5.15
N VAL A 199 -7.86 8.22 6.15
CA VAL A 199 -9.06 8.24 6.99
C VAL A 199 -9.73 9.59 6.88
N ASP A 200 -10.92 9.60 6.29
CA ASP A 200 -11.76 10.78 6.10
C ASP A 200 -12.93 10.69 7.08
N ILE A 201 -12.99 11.63 8.03
CA ILE A 201 -14.02 11.69 9.06
C ILE A 201 -14.82 12.96 8.83
N SER A 202 -16.12 12.79 8.60
CA SER A 202 -17.06 13.86 8.25
C SER A 202 -18.39 13.68 8.99
N PHE A 203 -19.31 14.62 8.80
CA PHE A 203 -20.63 14.61 9.42
C PHE A 203 -21.71 14.63 8.36
N ASP A 204 -22.81 13.93 8.62
CA ASP A 204 -24.03 14.07 7.81
C ASP A 204 -24.62 15.49 8.01
N ALA A 205 -25.36 15.97 7.00
CA ALA A 205 -25.92 17.33 7.01
C ALA A 205 -26.86 17.63 8.20
N GLY A 206 -27.43 16.59 8.83
CA GLY A 206 -28.31 16.70 10.00
C GLY A 206 -27.60 16.48 11.35
N SER A 207 -26.30 16.19 11.35
CA SER A 207 -25.59 15.87 12.58
C SER A 207 -25.58 17.07 13.52
N GLN A 208 -25.85 16.78 14.79
CA GLN A 208 -25.75 17.75 15.87
C GLN A 208 -24.32 17.84 16.42
N TYR A 209 -23.42 16.98 15.93
CA TYR A 209 -22.03 16.90 16.34
C TYR A 209 -21.11 17.56 15.31
N LYS A 210 -19.96 17.99 15.79
CA LYS A 210 -18.85 18.54 15.00
C LYS A 210 -17.53 18.20 15.68
N MET A 211 -16.40 18.48 15.04
CA MET A 211 -15.08 18.14 15.61
C MET A 211 -14.81 18.83 16.95
N SER A 212 -15.36 20.03 17.17
CA SER A 212 -15.26 20.77 18.43
C SER A 212 -16.32 20.38 19.47
N SER A 213 -17.20 19.43 19.19
CA SER A 213 -18.16 18.94 20.20
C SER A 213 -17.41 18.18 21.31
N GLU A 214 -17.64 18.58 22.56
CA GLU A 214 -17.14 17.84 23.72
C GLU A 214 -17.87 16.49 23.84
N ILE A 215 -17.12 15.40 23.94
CA ILE A 215 -17.67 14.05 24.01
C ILE A 215 -16.84 13.13 24.92
N GLY A 216 -17.51 12.13 25.48
CA GLY A 216 -16.92 11.19 26.42
C GLY A 216 -16.88 11.74 27.86
N SER A 217 -16.29 10.96 28.77
CA SER A 217 -16.18 11.32 30.19
C SER A 217 -15.22 12.47 30.46
N ASP A 218 -14.28 12.69 29.55
CA ASP A 218 -13.13 13.57 29.77
C ASP A 218 -13.41 15.01 29.31
N GLY A 219 -14.56 15.25 28.68
CA GLY A 219 -14.98 16.57 28.20
C GLY A 219 -14.11 17.14 27.08
N LEU A 220 -13.31 16.32 26.40
CA LEU A 220 -12.44 16.77 25.32
C LEU A 220 -13.22 16.90 24.00
N PRO A 221 -12.80 17.82 23.12
CA PRO A 221 -13.26 17.87 21.73
C PRO A 221 -13.15 16.52 21.03
N LEU A 222 -14.11 16.20 20.16
CA LEU A 222 -14.09 14.99 19.37
C LEU A 222 -12.82 14.84 18.53
N SER A 223 -12.26 15.94 18.00
CA SER A 223 -10.96 15.91 17.30
C SER A 223 -9.85 15.31 18.15
N ASP A 224 -9.79 15.70 19.42
CA ASP A 224 -8.72 15.32 20.34
C ASP A 224 -8.90 13.85 20.76
N GLN A 225 -10.15 13.43 20.98
CA GLN A 225 -10.51 12.03 21.21
C GLN A 225 -10.09 11.13 20.03
N ILE A 226 -10.32 11.58 18.80
CA ILE A 226 -9.91 10.85 17.58
C ILE A 226 -8.38 10.76 17.50
N GLU A 227 -7.66 11.86 17.72
CA GLU A 227 -6.20 11.87 17.65
C GLU A 227 -5.58 10.96 18.74
N MET A 228 -6.04 11.05 19.99
CA MET A 228 -5.59 10.15 21.07
C MET A 228 -5.87 8.68 20.77
N TRP A 229 -6.96 8.38 20.06
CA TRP A 229 -7.22 7.03 19.57
C TRP A 229 -6.21 6.66 18.47
N MET A 230 -5.93 7.56 17.54
CA MET A 230 -4.97 7.34 16.46
C MET A 230 -3.56 7.10 16.98
N GLU A 231 -3.09 7.83 17.99
CA GLU A 231 -1.79 7.63 18.65
C GLU A 231 -1.58 6.19 19.14
N LYS A 232 -2.66 5.56 19.61
CA LYS A 232 -2.64 4.22 20.18
C LYS A 232 -2.82 3.13 19.12
N ASN A 233 -3.52 3.43 18.04
CA ASN A 233 -3.97 2.42 17.08
C ASN A 233 -3.24 2.47 15.73
N ALA A 234 -2.64 3.62 15.37
CA ALA A 234 -1.76 3.72 14.22
C ALA A 234 -0.50 2.87 14.47
N PHE A 235 -0.08 2.13 13.47
CA PHE A 235 1.04 1.23 13.56
C PHE A 235 2.32 2.03 13.84
N LYS A 236 2.98 1.72 14.96
CA LYS A 236 4.16 2.44 15.47
C LYS A 236 3.92 3.95 15.71
N ASN A 237 2.67 4.35 16.01
CA ASN A 237 2.31 5.75 16.18
C ASN A 237 2.71 6.61 14.95
N ASN A 238 2.51 6.06 13.75
CA ASN A 238 2.86 6.75 12.52
C ASN A 238 1.58 7.12 11.78
N TYR A 239 1.21 8.40 11.92
CA TYR A 239 0.13 9.01 11.19
C TYR A 239 0.44 10.49 10.89
N HIS A 240 -0.26 11.04 9.91
CA HIS A 240 -0.24 12.46 9.58
C HIS A 240 -1.67 12.98 9.45
N ILE A 241 -1.92 14.18 9.98
CA ILE A 241 -3.20 14.89 9.87
C ILE A 241 -3.04 15.92 8.76
N GLN A 242 -3.78 15.75 7.67
CA GLN A 242 -3.81 16.72 6.59
C GLN A 242 -4.47 18.02 7.04
N GLY A 243 -5.53 17.92 7.85
CA GLY A 243 -6.22 19.07 8.42
C GLY A 243 -7.49 18.71 9.18
N THR A 244 -7.86 19.62 10.07
CA THR A 244 -9.05 19.53 10.93
C THR A 244 -9.85 20.82 10.82
N THR A 245 -11.16 20.67 10.64
CA THR A 245 -12.17 21.72 10.66
C THR A 245 -13.36 21.22 11.47
N ASP A 246 -14.30 22.09 11.84
CA ASP A 246 -15.52 21.66 12.55
C ASP A 246 -16.30 20.57 11.81
N LEU A 247 -16.28 20.55 10.48
CA LEU A 247 -17.06 19.63 9.65
C LEU A 247 -16.27 18.42 9.14
N LYS A 248 -14.95 18.41 9.32
CA LYS A 248 -14.10 17.39 8.68
C LYS A 248 -12.74 17.27 9.33
N MET A 249 -12.26 16.05 9.47
CA MET A 249 -10.87 15.73 9.85
C MET A 249 -10.35 14.68 8.87
N ILE A 250 -9.16 14.93 8.30
CA ILE A 250 -8.54 14.02 7.33
C ILE A 250 -7.16 13.63 7.84
N PHE A 251 -6.94 12.32 7.91
CA PHE A 251 -5.62 11.73 7.99
C PHE A 251 -5.27 11.19 6.60
N ASP A 252 -4.25 11.74 5.97
CA ASP A 252 -3.80 11.40 4.62
C ASP A 252 -2.72 10.30 4.59
N ASP A 253 -2.03 10.07 5.70
CA ASP A 253 -1.16 8.92 5.90
C ASP A 253 -1.36 8.33 7.30
N VAL A 254 -2.06 7.21 7.42
CA VAL A 254 -2.10 6.40 8.66
C VAL A 254 -1.46 5.06 8.37
N LYS A 255 -0.40 4.69 9.10
CA LYS A 255 0.21 3.37 8.96
C LYS A 255 -0.64 2.31 9.66
N ILE A 256 -0.96 1.24 8.95
CA ILE A 256 -1.57 0.03 9.51
C ILE A 256 -0.70 -1.19 9.19
N PRO A 257 -0.67 -2.22 10.06
CA PRO A 257 0.14 -3.40 9.78
C PRO A 257 -0.49 -4.23 8.64
N LEU A 258 0.32 -5.06 7.99
CA LEU A 258 -0.17 -6.04 7.01
C LEU A 258 -0.80 -7.28 7.68
N LYS A 259 -0.39 -7.55 8.92
CA LYS A 259 -0.85 -8.66 9.75
C LYS A 259 -1.27 -8.16 11.11
N ASP A 260 -2.33 -8.75 11.63
CA ASP A 260 -2.80 -8.51 12.98
C ASP A 260 -1.75 -8.98 13.97
N GLN A 261 -1.30 -8.11 14.88
CA GLN A 261 -0.16 -8.39 15.76
C GLN A 261 -0.48 -9.44 16.83
N ALA A 262 -1.76 -9.63 17.17
CA ALA A 262 -2.18 -10.60 18.18
C ALA A 262 -2.48 -11.98 17.56
N THR A 263 -3.12 -12.00 16.39
CA THR A 263 -3.63 -13.23 15.78
C THR A 263 -2.82 -13.72 14.58
N GLY A 264 -1.93 -12.90 14.02
CA GLY A 264 -1.18 -13.21 12.80
C GLY A 264 -2.02 -13.22 11.51
N ASN A 265 -3.31 -12.93 11.60
CA ASN A 265 -4.23 -12.89 10.46
C ASN A 265 -3.95 -11.69 9.55
N ASN A 266 -4.42 -11.73 8.29
CA ASN A 266 -4.34 -10.56 7.40
C ASN A 266 -5.02 -9.33 8.03
N TYR A 267 -4.35 -8.19 7.96
CA TYR A 267 -4.87 -6.91 8.43
C TYR A 267 -5.02 -5.96 7.24
N ASN A 268 -6.23 -5.42 7.08
CA ASN A 268 -6.63 -4.66 5.92
C ASN A 268 -7.41 -3.41 6.36
N PRO A 269 -7.66 -2.44 5.45
CA PRO A 269 -8.35 -1.20 5.79
C PRO A 269 -9.73 -1.44 6.43
N ASN A 270 -10.45 -2.50 6.02
CA ASN A 270 -11.73 -2.87 6.61
C ASN A 270 -11.65 -3.22 8.10
N LYS A 271 -10.57 -3.88 8.54
CA LYS A 271 -10.34 -4.17 9.96
C LYS A 271 -10.04 -2.91 10.75
N PHE A 272 -9.15 -2.04 10.24
CA PHE A 272 -8.86 -0.76 10.87
C PHE A 272 -10.12 0.11 11.01
N ALA A 273 -10.89 0.20 9.92
CA ALA A 273 -12.15 0.93 9.89
C ALA A 273 -13.20 0.35 10.85
N LEU A 274 -13.18 -0.98 11.10
CA LEU A 274 -14.05 -1.60 12.09
C LEU A 274 -13.67 -1.19 13.52
N GLU A 275 -12.38 -1.15 13.86
CA GLU A 275 -11.93 -0.69 15.17
C GLU A 275 -12.26 0.79 15.40
N LEU A 276 -12.07 1.62 14.37
CA LEU A 276 -12.46 3.03 14.41
C LEU A 276 -13.99 3.19 14.58
N PHE A 277 -14.79 2.40 13.86
CA PHE A 277 -16.25 2.39 14.03
C PHE A 277 -16.67 2.00 15.46
N LYS A 278 -16.06 0.97 16.04
CA LYS A 278 -16.31 0.57 17.44
C LYS A 278 -15.96 1.69 18.42
N PHE A 279 -14.86 2.39 18.19
CA PHE A 279 -14.46 3.56 18.98
C PHE A 279 -15.55 4.64 18.98
N PHE A 280 -16.02 5.06 17.81
CA PHE A 280 -17.10 6.04 17.70
C PHE A 280 -18.40 5.57 18.37
N LYS A 281 -18.77 4.28 18.22
CA LYS A 281 -19.93 3.71 18.95
C LYS A 281 -19.73 3.75 20.46
N GLY A 282 -18.51 3.53 20.94
CA GLY A 282 -18.14 3.62 22.36
C GLY A 282 -18.29 5.04 22.94
N LEU A 283 -18.11 6.07 22.10
CA LEU A 283 -18.39 7.46 22.45
C LEU A 283 -19.89 7.82 22.43
N GLY A 284 -20.77 6.88 22.12
CA GLY A 284 -22.21 7.10 22.02
C GLY A 284 -22.68 7.69 20.68
N LEU A 285 -21.78 7.80 19.69
CA LEU A 285 -22.10 8.33 18.37
C LEU A 285 -22.73 7.27 17.45
N GLN A 286 -23.29 7.75 16.34
CA GLN A 286 -23.86 6.91 15.29
C GLN A 286 -23.06 7.05 13.98
N PRO A 287 -21.90 6.39 13.87
CA PRO A 287 -21.09 6.41 12.66
C PRO A 287 -21.71 5.57 11.53
N GLY A 288 -21.63 6.06 10.30
CA GLY A 288 -21.57 5.28 9.07
C GLY A 288 -20.11 4.98 8.71
N LYS A 289 -19.87 3.89 7.98
CA LYS A 289 -18.53 3.46 7.55
C LYS A 289 -18.56 2.93 6.12
N ASP A 290 -17.67 3.43 5.29
CA ASP A 290 -17.41 2.94 3.94
C ASP A 290 -15.90 2.80 3.72
N VAL A 291 -15.48 1.86 2.89
CA VAL A 291 -14.06 1.63 2.57
C VAL A 291 -13.92 1.46 1.07
N LYS A 292 -13.16 2.36 0.43
CA LYS A 292 -12.84 2.31 -1.00
C LYS A 292 -11.33 2.22 -1.17
N GLY A 293 -10.84 1.06 -1.57
CA GLY A 293 -9.39 0.81 -1.66
C GLY A 293 -8.72 0.95 -0.29
N SER A 294 -7.81 1.91 -0.16
CA SER A 294 -7.13 2.25 1.11
C SER A 294 -7.68 3.54 1.74
N THR A 295 -8.81 4.05 1.27
CA THR A 295 -9.51 5.17 1.91
C THR A 295 -10.67 4.66 2.74
N ILE A 296 -10.70 5.09 4.00
CA ILE A 296 -11.72 4.79 4.98
C ILE A 296 -12.54 6.06 5.19
N TYR A 297 -13.84 5.97 4.99
CA TYR A 297 -14.78 7.06 5.23
C TYR A 297 -15.59 6.74 6.49
N ILE A 298 -15.57 7.66 7.44
CA ILE A 298 -16.48 7.67 8.58
C ILE A 298 -17.37 8.90 8.47
N THR A 299 -18.68 8.69 8.58
CA THR A 299 -19.66 9.77 8.56
C THR A 299 -20.50 9.73 9.82
N ILE A 300 -20.45 10.77 10.63
CA ILE A 300 -21.15 10.83 11.92
C ILE A 300 -22.53 11.44 11.69
N LYS A 301 -23.57 10.74 12.15
CA LYS A 301 -24.97 11.14 11.99
C LYS A 301 -25.41 12.23 12.96
#